data_AF-A0A5U4SV10-F1
#
_entry.id   AF-A0A5U4SV10-F1
#
_cell.length_a   1.000
_cell.length_b   1.000
_cell.length_c   1.000
_cell.angle_alpha   90.00
_cell.angle_beta   90.00
_cell.angle_gamma   90.00
#
_symmetry.space_group_name_H-M   'P 1'
#
loop_
_entity.id
_entity.type
_entity.pdbx_description
1 polymer ?
#
loop_
_entity_poly.entity_id
_entity_poly.type
_entity_poly.pdbx_seq_one_letter_code
_entity_poly.pdbx_strand_id
1 'polypeptide(L)'
;MYGRLFGKQVLAYIHSRCQRDADIIREKALRRISRECGAEIDCALLLNKMVDVLQNARLTINFNAAKIDFVSLLKNKEYLNSYALGCRPGDLPAYNVGRDSVETKAFELEKLADSPYAPYGQTGGFSVAYTPNSRIFSPTSRPIYAALDFLNGENGGASAYGKSFFELNDNVKTNCTFSPFDIYGHRFGLDTSKLSTFCHMENLIASCQNDFFGYNCFKSLVKMAKGEKFLAHSNYGKGYEGNYIEAHIHGDVCLFRDIKHVYLSLQENSYSKSQLYDYAKQINQALNRDCIILY
;
A
#
# COMPACT_ATOMS: atom_id res chain seq x y z
N MET A 1 10.99 17.40 -8.43
CA MET A 1 10.21 18.40 -7.65
C MET A 1 8.75 18.45 -8.10
N TYR A 2 8.45 18.81 -9.36
CA TYR A 2 7.06 18.97 -9.82
C TYR A 2 6.21 17.68 -9.84
N GLY A 3 6.79 16.52 -10.16
CA GLY A 3 6.08 15.23 -10.03
C GLY A 3 5.58 14.99 -8.60
N ARG A 4 6.44 15.20 -7.59
CA ARG A 4 6.06 15.12 -6.17
C ARG A 4 4.91 16.06 -5.80
N LEU A 5 4.88 17.27 -6.37
CA LEU A 5 3.78 18.23 -6.14
C LEU A 5 2.47 17.74 -6.77
N PHE A 6 2.52 17.13 -7.95
CA PHE A 6 1.35 16.51 -8.56
C PHE A 6 0.82 15.34 -7.71
N GLY A 7 1.70 14.46 -7.21
CA GLY A 7 1.30 13.38 -6.31
C GLY A 7 0.58 13.88 -5.05
N LYS A 8 1.04 15.01 -4.46
CA LYS A 8 0.34 15.65 -3.35
C LYS A 8 -1.05 16.17 -3.71
N GLN A 9 -1.24 16.67 -4.93
CA GLN A 9 -2.57 17.09 -5.40
C GLN A 9 -3.52 15.91 -5.60
N VAL A 10 -3.01 14.77 -6.08
CA VAL A 10 -3.79 13.53 -6.15
C VAL A 10 -4.28 13.14 -4.76
N LEU A 11 -3.39 13.10 -3.77
CA LEU A 11 -3.76 12.81 -2.38
C LEU A 11 -4.79 13.82 -1.85
N ALA A 12 -4.56 15.12 -2.06
CA ALA A 12 -5.45 16.18 -1.58
C ALA A 12 -6.85 16.10 -2.23
N TYR A 13 -6.92 15.75 -3.51
CA TYR A 13 -8.18 15.55 -4.23
C TYR A 13 -8.98 14.39 -3.64
N ILE A 14 -8.34 13.23 -3.46
CA ILE A 14 -8.97 12.05 -2.88
C ILE A 14 -9.42 12.33 -1.43
N HIS A 15 -8.57 13.01 -0.65
CA HIS A 15 -8.91 13.45 0.70
C HIS A 15 -10.14 14.36 0.71
N SER A 16 -10.16 15.40 -0.13
CA SER A 16 -11.30 16.33 -0.25
C SER A 16 -12.61 15.60 -0.55
N ARG A 17 -12.56 14.61 -1.46
CA ARG A 17 -13.74 13.79 -1.77
C ARG A 17 -14.18 12.93 -0.57
N CYS A 18 -13.26 12.23 0.08
CA CYS A 18 -13.59 11.48 1.30
C CYS A 18 -14.18 12.37 2.40
N GLN A 19 -13.67 13.59 2.55
CA GLN A 19 -14.17 14.57 3.52
C GLN A 19 -15.58 15.06 3.16
N ARG A 20 -15.88 15.28 1.89
CA ARG A 20 -17.24 15.62 1.43
C ARG A 20 -18.24 14.50 1.73
N ASP A 21 -17.81 13.25 1.59
CA ASP A 21 -18.67 12.07 1.73
C ASP A 21 -18.61 11.45 3.15
N ALA A 22 -17.95 12.11 4.11
CA ALA A 22 -17.59 11.53 5.40
C ALA A 22 -18.80 10.98 6.18
N ASP A 23 -19.90 11.73 6.23
CA ASP A 23 -21.13 11.30 6.93
C ASP A 23 -21.76 10.08 6.27
N ILE A 24 -21.81 10.06 4.93
CA ILE A 24 -22.34 8.94 4.15
C ILE A 24 -21.46 7.69 4.33
N ILE A 25 -20.14 7.86 4.31
CA ILE A 25 -19.17 6.78 4.54
C ILE A 25 -19.35 6.21 5.95
N ARG A 26 -19.44 7.07 6.96
CA ARG A 26 -19.63 6.66 8.35
C ARG A 26 -20.93 5.90 8.53
N GLU A 27 -22.02 6.39 7.94
CA GLU A 27 -23.32 5.71 8.00
C GLU A 27 -23.26 4.32 7.34
N LYS A 28 -22.63 4.21 6.16
CA LYS A 28 -22.45 2.91 5.49
C LYS A 28 -21.67 1.92 6.36
N ALA A 29 -20.60 2.37 7.03
CA ALA A 29 -19.82 1.54 7.93
C ALA A 29 -20.64 1.08 9.15
N LEU A 30 -21.40 1.99 9.79
CA LEU A 30 -22.28 1.66 10.91
C LEU A 30 -23.38 0.67 10.52
N ARG A 31 -24.06 0.89 9.39
CA ARG A 31 -25.07 -0.02 8.87
C ARG A 31 -24.49 -1.41 8.61
N ARG A 32 -23.25 -1.48 8.10
CA ARG A 32 -22.55 -2.75 7.89
C ARG A 32 -22.28 -3.47 9.22
N ILE A 33 -21.78 -2.77 10.24
CA ILE A 33 -21.55 -3.33 11.57
C ILE A 33 -22.85 -3.85 12.18
N SER A 34 -23.92 -3.03 12.18
CA SER A 34 -25.22 -3.44 12.71
C SER A 34 -25.74 -4.71 12.05
N ARG A 35 -25.65 -4.79 10.71
CA ARG A 35 -26.08 -5.96 9.93
C ARG A 35 -25.25 -7.21 10.22
N GLU A 36 -23.93 -7.10 10.29
CA GLU A 36 -23.02 -8.25 10.34
C GLU A 36 -22.67 -8.70 11.77
N CYS A 37 -22.86 -7.85 12.77
CA CYS A 37 -22.51 -8.13 14.16
C CYS A 37 -23.73 -8.25 15.09
N GLY A 38 -24.91 -7.77 14.66
CA GLY A 38 -26.16 -7.86 15.43
C GLY A 38 -26.49 -6.60 16.23
N ALA A 39 -27.74 -6.52 16.70
CA ALA A 39 -28.32 -5.32 17.31
C ALA A 39 -27.81 -4.98 18.73
N GLU A 40 -27.21 -5.96 19.43
CA GLU A 40 -26.74 -5.79 20.82
C GLU A 40 -25.38 -5.09 20.93
N ILE A 41 -24.69 -4.88 19.79
CA ILE A 41 -23.37 -4.26 19.77
C ILE A 41 -23.50 -2.75 19.61
N ASP A 42 -22.76 -2.01 20.44
CA ASP A 42 -22.49 -0.60 20.21
C ASP A 42 -21.67 -0.45 18.91
N CYS A 43 -22.38 -0.14 17.83
CA CYS A 43 -21.80 -0.03 16.49
C CYS A 43 -20.81 1.13 16.39
N ALA A 44 -21.04 2.23 17.12
CA ALA A 44 -20.17 3.40 17.08
C ALA A 44 -18.86 3.12 17.81
N LEU A 45 -18.93 2.48 18.99
CA LEU A 45 -17.74 2.06 19.72
C LEU A 45 -16.91 1.04 18.92
N LEU A 46 -17.56 0.04 18.32
CA LEU A 46 -16.86 -0.95 17.51
C LEU A 46 -16.23 -0.31 16.26
N LEU A 47 -16.93 0.60 15.58
CA LEU A 47 -16.39 1.34 14.44
C LEU A 47 -15.11 2.09 14.82
N ASN A 48 -15.14 2.84 15.92
CA ASN A 48 -13.97 3.59 16.39
C ASN A 48 -12.78 2.65 16.68
N LYS A 49 -13.01 1.51 17.34
CA LYS A 49 -11.96 0.50 17.58
C LYS A 49 -11.41 -0.10 16.29
N MET A 50 -12.26 -0.34 15.28
CA MET A 50 -11.81 -0.83 13.98
C MET A 50 -10.98 0.22 13.23
N VAL A 51 -11.34 1.51 13.34
CA VAL A 51 -10.53 2.62 12.82
C VAL A 51 -9.17 2.66 13.54
N ASP A 52 -9.15 2.52 14.86
CA ASP A 52 -7.90 2.48 15.64
C ASP A 52 -7.00 1.32 15.18
N VAL A 53 -7.56 0.13 14.93
CA VAL A 53 -6.80 -1.01 14.38
C VAL A 53 -6.15 -0.65 13.05
N LEU A 54 -6.90 -0.03 12.13
CA LEU A 54 -6.38 0.36 10.81
C LEU A 54 -5.34 1.47 10.90
N GLN A 55 -5.54 2.46 11.76
CA GLN A 55 -4.59 3.56 11.95
C GLN A 55 -3.29 3.11 12.60
N ASN A 56 -3.33 2.09 13.48
CA ASN A 56 -2.15 1.52 14.14
C ASN A 56 -1.54 0.32 13.40
N ALA A 57 -2.15 -0.14 12.31
CA ALA A 57 -1.62 -1.22 11.49
C ALA A 57 -0.24 -0.89 10.88
N ARG A 58 0.58 -1.92 10.69
CA ARG A 58 1.89 -1.77 10.03
C ARG A 58 1.68 -1.40 8.58
N LEU A 59 2.43 -0.42 8.08
CA LEU A 59 2.49 -0.15 6.65
C LEU A 59 3.71 -0.89 6.08
N THR A 60 3.50 -1.79 5.12
CA THR A 60 4.53 -2.71 4.66
C THR A 60 4.77 -2.62 3.15
N ILE A 61 6.04 -2.69 2.73
CA ILE A 61 6.42 -2.88 1.32
C ILE A 61 7.10 -4.24 1.20
N ASN A 62 6.39 -5.20 0.62
CA ASN A 62 6.91 -6.54 0.36
C ASN A 62 7.88 -6.56 -0.82
N PHE A 63 8.94 -7.37 -0.69
CA PHE A 63 9.91 -7.60 -1.74
C PHE A 63 10.53 -9.00 -1.60
N ASN A 64 11.02 -9.53 -2.71
CA ASN A 64 11.82 -10.75 -2.70
C ASN A 64 13.29 -10.39 -2.48
N ALA A 65 13.89 -10.86 -1.39
CA ALA A 65 15.26 -10.50 -1.01
C ALA A 65 16.32 -11.01 -2.01
N ALA A 66 16.07 -12.08 -2.77
CA ALA A 66 16.97 -12.52 -3.83
C ALA A 66 16.93 -11.62 -5.08
N LYS A 67 15.92 -10.76 -5.22
CA LYS A 67 15.75 -9.86 -6.37
C LYS A 67 16.13 -8.40 -6.08
N ILE A 68 16.41 -8.06 -4.82
CA ILE A 68 16.70 -6.67 -4.44
C ILE A 68 18.20 -6.44 -4.38
N ASP A 69 18.67 -5.41 -5.09
CA ASP A 69 20.04 -4.93 -4.98
C ASP A 69 20.14 -3.95 -3.80
N PHE A 70 20.48 -4.48 -2.63
CA PHE A 70 20.66 -3.68 -1.42
C PHE A 70 21.77 -2.64 -1.54
N VAL A 71 22.82 -2.89 -2.34
CA VAL A 71 23.91 -1.93 -2.51
C VAL A 71 23.42 -0.70 -3.26
N SER A 72 22.74 -0.91 -4.39
CA SER A 72 22.12 0.19 -5.15
C SER A 72 21.05 0.91 -4.35
N LEU A 73 20.23 0.16 -3.59
CA LEU A 73 19.20 0.72 -2.72
C LEU A 73 19.80 1.66 -1.67
N LEU A 74 20.84 1.23 -0.95
CA LEU A 74 21.53 2.04 0.06
C LEU A 74 22.22 3.26 -0.55
N LYS A 75 22.78 3.14 -1.76
CA LYS A 75 23.40 4.26 -2.49
C LYS A 75 22.37 5.31 -2.90
N ASN A 76 21.23 4.87 -3.43
CA ASN A 76 20.15 5.76 -3.89
C ASN A 76 19.36 6.38 -2.73
N LYS A 77 19.36 5.73 -1.56
CA LYS A 77 18.67 6.17 -0.33
C LYS A 77 17.15 6.26 -0.42
N GLU A 78 16.56 6.05 -1.59
CA GLU A 78 15.13 6.09 -1.87
C GLU A 78 14.67 4.75 -2.47
N TYR A 79 13.47 4.31 -2.07
CA TYR A 79 12.77 3.21 -2.72
C TYR A 79 12.00 3.74 -3.93
N LEU A 80 12.14 3.09 -5.08
CA LEU A 80 11.63 3.58 -6.37
C LEU A 80 10.33 2.87 -6.76
N ASN A 81 9.41 3.61 -7.40
CA ASN A 81 8.20 3.02 -7.98
C ASN A 81 8.48 2.36 -9.34
N SER A 82 7.46 1.66 -9.88
CA SER A 82 7.61 0.89 -11.13
C SER A 82 7.94 1.76 -12.36
N TYR A 83 7.53 3.04 -12.38
CA TYR A 83 7.84 3.95 -13.47
C TYR A 83 9.32 4.37 -13.46
N ALA A 84 9.89 4.57 -12.28
CA ALA A 84 11.31 4.90 -12.13
C ALA A 84 12.21 3.70 -12.45
N LEU A 85 11.72 2.48 -12.19
CA LEU A 85 12.43 1.22 -12.49
C LEU A 85 12.24 0.74 -13.95
N GLY A 86 11.29 1.32 -14.69
CA GLY A 86 10.94 0.88 -16.05
C GLY A 86 10.03 -0.35 -16.11
N CYS A 87 10.23 -1.32 -15.22
CA CYS A 87 9.31 -2.42 -14.93
C CYS A 87 9.58 -2.95 -13.50
N ARG A 88 8.68 -3.77 -12.94
CA ARG A 88 9.02 -4.49 -11.69
C ARG A 88 9.91 -5.70 -12.01
N PRO A 89 10.80 -6.13 -11.10
CA PRO A 89 11.63 -7.33 -11.28
C PRO A 89 10.82 -8.62 -11.52
N GLY A 90 10.77 -9.07 -12.78
CA GLY A 90 10.04 -10.27 -13.22
C GLY A 90 8.69 -9.99 -13.88
N ASP A 91 8.29 -8.73 -14.03
CA ASP A 91 7.09 -8.35 -14.78
C ASP A 91 7.37 -8.23 -16.28
N LEU A 92 6.30 -8.31 -17.08
CA LEU A 92 6.35 -8.07 -18.51
C LEU A 92 6.79 -6.61 -18.82
N PRO A 93 7.54 -6.38 -19.91
CA PRO A 93 7.98 -5.03 -20.30
C PRO A 93 6.86 -3.98 -20.40
N ALA A 94 5.64 -4.39 -20.74
CA ALA A 94 4.48 -3.51 -20.90
C ALA A 94 3.73 -3.20 -19.58
N TYR A 95 4.27 -3.59 -18.43
CA TYR A 95 3.58 -3.45 -17.14
C TYR A 95 3.10 -2.02 -16.85
N ASN A 96 3.97 -1.04 -17.08
CA ASN A 96 3.65 0.36 -16.84
C ASN A 96 2.57 0.92 -17.79
N VAL A 97 2.35 0.30 -18.95
CA VAL A 97 1.31 0.71 -19.91
C VAL A 97 -0.08 0.47 -19.33
N GLY A 98 -0.32 -0.75 -18.83
CA GLY A 98 -1.60 -1.07 -18.20
C GLY A 98 -1.78 -0.35 -16.86
N ARG A 99 -0.70 -0.23 -16.09
CA ARG A 99 -0.65 0.54 -14.84
C ARG A 99 -1.06 1.98 -15.02
N ASP A 100 -0.59 2.65 -16.05
CA ASP A 100 -0.95 4.04 -16.31
C ASP A 100 -2.46 4.21 -16.58
N SER A 101 -3.08 3.30 -17.33
CA SER A 101 -4.53 3.31 -17.57
C SER A 101 -5.33 3.11 -16.28
N VAL A 102 -4.90 2.17 -15.43
CA VAL A 102 -5.55 1.89 -14.14
C VAL A 102 -5.38 3.07 -13.19
N GLU A 103 -4.15 3.59 -13.02
CA GLU A 103 -3.86 4.70 -12.11
C GLU A 103 -4.52 6.00 -12.57
N THR A 104 -4.58 6.26 -13.87
CA THR A 104 -5.30 7.42 -14.42
C THR A 104 -6.76 7.43 -13.97
N LYS A 105 -7.43 6.29 -14.07
CA LYS A 105 -8.84 6.16 -13.68
C LYS A 105 -9.02 6.08 -12.17
N ALA A 106 -8.24 5.25 -11.49
CA ALA A 106 -8.35 5.03 -10.05
C ALA A 106 -8.11 6.32 -9.25
N PHE A 107 -7.16 7.15 -9.71
CA PHE A 107 -6.83 8.43 -9.07
C PHE A 107 -7.48 9.64 -9.74
N GLU A 108 -8.37 9.42 -10.72
CA GLU A 108 -9.14 10.44 -11.43
C GLU A 108 -8.25 11.59 -11.93
N LEU A 109 -7.11 11.26 -12.53
CA LEU A 109 -6.07 12.25 -12.89
C LEU A 109 -6.57 13.29 -13.89
N GLU A 110 -7.57 12.94 -14.70
CA GLU A 110 -8.25 13.86 -15.61
C GLU A 110 -8.96 15.01 -14.88
N LYS A 111 -9.39 14.81 -13.63
CA LYS A 111 -9.97 15.86 -12.78
C LYS A 111 -8.93 16.86 -12.29
N LEU A 112 -7.66 16.56 -12.50
CA LEU A 112 -6.52 17.40 -12.13
C LEU A 112 -5.85 18.03 -13.35
N ALA A 113 -6.50 18.01 -14.52
CA ALA A 113 -5.94 18.56 -15.76
C ALA A 113 -5.61 20.06 -15.68
N ASP A 114 -6.36 20.83 -14.89
CA ASP A 114 -6.12 22.27 -14.70
C ASP A 114 -4.96 22.58 -13.73
N SER A 115 -4.37 21.55 -13.12
CA SER A 115 -3.20 21.75 -12.27
C SER A 115 -2.00 22.23 -13.07
N PRO A 116 -1.21 23.21 -12.58
CA PRO A 116 0.06 23.57 -13.19
C PRO A 116 1.08 22.41 -13.18
N TYR A 117 0.85 21.37 -12.38
CA TYR A 117 1.71 20.19 -12.31
C TYR A 117 1.18 18.99 -13.11
N ALA A 118 -0.01 19.10 -13.73
CA ALA A 118 -0.61 18.03 -14.54
C ALA A 118 0.33 17.45 -15.62
N PRO A 119 1.11 18.27 -16.35
CA PRO A 119 1.99 17.73 -17.39
C PRO A 119 3.08 16.77 -16.86
N TYR A 120 3.47 16.90 -15.59
CA TYR A 120 4.45 16.00 -14.95
C TYR A 120 3.82 14.67 -14.51
N GLY A 121 2.49 14.63 -14.41
CA GLY A 121 1.70 13.44 -14.06
C GLY A 121 1.07 12.73 -15.24
N GLN A 122 1.23 13.24 -16.46
CA GLN A 122 0.65 12.66 -17.67
C GLN A 122 1.75 11.99 -18.50
N THR A 123 1.58 10.70 -18.77
CA THR A 123 2.51 9.91 -19.60
C THR A 123 2.42 10.28 -21.08
N GLY A 124 1.28 10.84 -21.52
CA GLY A 124 0.98 11.01 -22.96
C GLY A 124 0.78 9.68 -23.69
N GLY A 125 0.50 8.60 -22.96
CA GLY A 125 0.57 7.24 -23.47
C GLY A 125 2.00 6.73 -23.57
N PHE A 126 2.17 5.55 -24.17
CA PHE A 126 3.45 4.87 -24.27
C PHE A 126 3.83 4.61 -25.72
N SER A 127 5.13 4.65 -26.00
CA SER A 127 5.70 4.24 -27.27
C SER A 127 5.71 2.71 -27.42
N VAL A 128 6.06 2.22 -28.61
CA VAL A 128 6.29 0.78 -28.87
C VAL A 128 7.40 0.20 -27.97
N ALA A 129 8.33 1.04 -27.52
CA ALA A 129 9.40 0.65 -26.60
C ALA A 129 9.00 0.74 -25.12
N TYR A 130 7.70 0.88 -24.82
CA TYR A 130 7.15 0.98 -23.47
C TYR A 130 7.73 2.15 -22.64
N THR A 131 8.08 3.24 -23.32
CA THR A 131 8.50 4.49 -22.70
C THR A 131 7.38 5.53 -22.75
N PRO A 132 7.19 6.37 -21.71
CA PRO A 132 6.22 7.46 -21.74
C PRO A 132 6.49 8.41 -22.92
N ASN A 133 5.45 8.82 -23.64
CA ASN A 133 5.57 9.75 -24.77
C ASN A 133 5.84 11.20 -24.30
N SER A 134 5.33 11.57 -23.13
CA SER A 134 5.60 12.85 -22.48
C SER A 134 7.03 12.89 -21.94
N ARG A 135 7.87 13.75 -22.52
CA ARG A 135 9.27 13.93 -22.10
C ARG A 135 9.42 14.58 -20.72
N ILE A 136 8.37 15.20 -20.22
CA ILE A 136 8.34 15.90 -18.93
C ILE A 136 7.62 15.10 -17.85
N PHE A 137 7.07 13.92 -18.20
CA PHE A 137 6.54 12.99 -17.22
C PHE A 137 7.59 12.68 -16.15
N SER A 138 7.20 12.75 -14.89
CA SER A 138 8.07 12.46 -13.77
C SER A 138 7.56 11.24 -13.04
N PRO A 139 8.33 10.13 -12.97
CA PRO A 139 7.94 8.95 -12.20
C PRO A 139 7.51 9.26 -10.76
N THR A 140 8.11 10.28 -10.13
CA THR A 140 7.76 10.74 -8.77
C THR A 140 6.33 11.28 -8.61
N SER A 141 5.57 11.42 -9.71
CA SER A 141 4.15 11.77 -9.70
C SER A 141 3.24 10.57 -9.45
N ARG A 142 3.78 9.35 -9.44
CA ARG A 142 3.05 8.09 -9.28
C ARG A 142 3.37 7.47 -7.92
N PRO A 143 2.40 6.76 -7.30
CA PRO A 143 2.58 6.26 -5.96
C PRO A 143 3.61 5.11 -5.89
N ILE A 144 4.17 4.94 -4.70
CA ILE A 144 4.83 3.69 -4.31
C ILE A 144 3.77 2.79 -3.66
N TYR A 145 3.77 1.52 -4.04
CA TYR A 145 2.78 0.54 -3.60
C TYR A 145 3.23 -0.15 -2.31
N ALA A 146 2.30 -0.27 -1.37
CA ALA A 146 2.47 -0.86 -0.05
C ALA A 146 1.18 -1.60 0.35
N ALA A 147 1.21 -2.24 1.52
CA ALA A 147 0.05 -2.89 2.13
C ALA A 147 -0.12 -2.45 3.58
N LEU A 148 -1.35 -2.13 3.96
CA LEU A 148 -1.74 -1.88 5.34
C LEU A 148 -1.99 -3.24 6.03
N ASP A 149 -0.96 -3.71 6.72
CA ASP A 149 -0.91 -5.03 7.36
C ASP A 149 -1.52 -4.98 8.77
N PHE A 150 -2.85 -5.00 8.82
CA PHE A 150 -3.61 -4.94 10.08
C PHE A 150 -3.68 -6.27 10.82
N LEU A 151 -3.34 -7.39 10.18
CA LEU A 151 -3.32 -8.72 10.81
C LEU A 151 -1.93 -9.14 11.28
N ASN A 152 -0.92 -8.28 11.12
CA ASN A 152 0.46 -8.58 11.42
C ASN A 152 0.92 -9.89 10.76
N GLY A 153 0.69 -10.00 9.44
CA GLY A 153 1.11 -11.16 8.66
C GLY A 153 2.59 -11.46 8.90
N GLU A 154 2.92 -12.75 9.09
CA GLU A 154 4.31 -13.21 9.32
C GLU A 154 5.26 -12.71 8.23
N ASN A 155 4.74 -12.60 7.00
CA ASN A 155 5.46 -12.18 5.81
C ASN A 155 4.98 -10.83 5.29
N GLY A 156 4.51 -9.94 6.17
CA GLY A 156 3.94 -8.64 5.79
C GLY A 156 2.55 -8.74 5.13
N GLY A 157 2.04 -7.59 4.69
CA GLY A 157 0.66 -7.48 4.19
C GLY A 157 0.45 -8.06 2.80
N ALA A 158 1.46 -8.07 1.94
CA ALA A 158 1.34 -8.50 0.53
C ALA A 158 2.41 -9.52 0.15
N SER A 159 2.49 -10.61 0.91
CA SER A 159 3.52 -11.65 0.76
C SER A 159 3.57 -12.36 -0.60
N ALA A 160 2.56 -12.19 -1.47
CA ALA A 160 2.62 -12.58 -2.88
C ALA A 160 3.78 -11.92 -3.65
N TYR A 161 4.23 -10.73 -3.21
CA TYR A 161 5.34 -9.98 -3.82
C TYR A 161 6.72 -10.33 -3.23
N GLY A 162 6.75 -11.25 -2.26
CA GLY A 162 7.94 -11.66 -1.54
C GLY A 162 7.65 -11.72 -0.04
N LYS A 163 8.32 -12.64 0.64
CA LYS A 163 8.21 -12.84 2.08
C LYS A 163 8.90 -11.75 2.86
N SER A 164 10.02 -11.23 2.35
CA SER A 164 10.71 -10.10 2.99
C SER A 164 9.92 -8.80 2.84
N PHE A 165 10.04 -7.88 3.80
CA PHE A 165 9.31 -6.60 3.74
C PHE A 165 9.97 -5.48 4.53
N PHE A 166 9.74 -4.25 4.09
CA PHE A 166 10.00 -3.04 4.88
C PHE A 166 8.75 -2.72 5.70
N GLU A 167 8.90 -2.50 7.01
CA GLU A 167 7.90 -1.82 7.84
C GLU A 167 8.22 -0.32 7.84
N LEU A 168 7.23 0.50 7.49
CA LEU A 168 7.39 1.95 7.43
C LEU A 168 6.98 2.62 8.75
N ASN A 169 7.56 3.79 9.02
CA ASN A 169 7.17 4.63 10.14
C ASN A 169 5.71 5.09 10.01
N ASP A 170 5.03 5.26 11.14
CA ASP A 170 3.58 5.52 11.16
C ASP A 170 3.19 6.80 10.43
N ASN A 171 4.04 7.82 10.47
CA ASN A 171 3.81 9.10 9.80
C ASN A 171 3.68 8.96 8.27
N VAL A 172 4.24 7.91 7.67
CA VAL A 172 4.14 7.69 6.21
C VAL A 172 2.69 7.46 5.79
N LYS A 173 1.85 6.86 6.65
CA LYS A 173 0.42 6.61 6.37
C LYS A 173 -0.36 7.89 6.07
N THR A 174 0.09 9.05 6.57
CA THR A 174 -0.56 10.34 6.29
C THR A 174 -0.40 10.79 4.83
N ASN A 175 0.60 10.26 4.13
CA ASN A 175 0.83 10.50 2.70
C ASN A 175 0.21 9.40 1.81
N CYS A 176 -0.65 8.55 2.37
CA CYS A 176 -1.21 7.42 1.65
C CYS A 176 -2.68 7.63 1.27
N THR A 177 -3.05 7.07 0.12
CA THR A 177 -4.42 6.61 -0.10
C THR A 177 -4.49 5.10 0.08
N PHE A 178 -5.66 4.58 0.43
CA PHE A 178 -5.87 3.15 0.70
C PHE A 178 -7.03 2.63 -0.12
N SER A 179 -6.91 1.41 -0.62
CA SER A 179 -8.01 0.67 -1.25
C SER A 179 -8.23 -0.67 -0.54
N PRO A 180 -9.49 -1.12 -0.46
CA PRO A 180 -9.80 -2.42 0.14
C PRO A 180 -9.36 -3.61 -0.72
N PHE A 181 -8.85 -3.36 -1.93
CA PHE A 181 -8.41 -4.32 -2.95
C PHE A 181 -7.15 -3.80 -3.63
N ASP A 182 -6.40 -4.68 -4.31
CA ASP A 182 -5.46 -4.26 -5.36
C ASP A 182 -6.24 -3.49 -6.45
N ILE A 183 -5.89 -2.24 -6.73
CA ILE A 183 -6.57 -1.39 -7.71
C ILE A 183 -6.43 -1.92 -9.13
N TYR A 184 -5.45 -2.79 -9.37
CA TYR A 184 -5.26 -3.50 -10.62
C TYR A 184 -6.18 -4.72 -10.75
N GLY A 185 -6.79 -5.14 -9.65
CA GLY A 185 -7.75 -6.23 -9.58
C GLY A 185 -9.15 -5.88 -10.10
N HIS A 186 -9.84 -6.87 -10.62
CA HIS A 186 -11.22 -6.76 -11.11
C HIS A 186 -12.20 -6.36 -10.00
N ARG A 187 -12.00 -6.77 -8.74
CA ARG A 187 -12.92 -6.44 -7.63
C ARG A 187 -12.88 -4.96 -7.22
N PHE A 188 -11.77 -4.28 -7.47
CA PHE A 188 -11.75 -2.82 -7.34
C PHE A 188 -12.75 -2.20 -8.32
N GLY A 189 -12.78 -2.72 -9.55
CA GLY A 189 -13.76 -2.36 -10.58
C GLY A 189 -13.65 -0.91 -11.02
N LEU A 190 -12.52 -0.26 -10.73
CA LEU A 190 -12.30 1.19 -10.88
C LEU A 190 -13.35 2.04 -10.16
N ASP A 191 -13.98 1.49 -9.11
CA ASP A 191 -14.86 2.24 -8.24
C ASP A 191 -14.02 3.09 -7.31
N THR A 192 -13.72 4.30 -7.78
CA THR A 192 -12.86 5.24 -7.06
C THR A 192 -13.45 5.58 -5.70
N SER A 193 -14.77 5.50 -5.49
CA SER A 193 -15.43 5.84 -4.23
C SER A 193 -14.98 4.95 -3.05
N LYS A 194 -14.34 3.81 -3.34
CA LYS A 194 -13.75 2.90 -2.33
C LYS A 194 -12.40 3.37 -1.80
N LEU A 195 -11.76 4.36 -2.43
CA LEU A 195 -10.49 4.91 -1.92
C LEU A 195 -10.70 5.67 -0.62
N SER A 196 -9.74 5.51 0.28
CA SER A 196 -9.70 6.13 1.60
C SER A 196 -8.38 6.90 1.78
N THR A 197 -8.33 7.71 2.84
CA THR A 197 -7.12 8.38 3.33
C THR A 197 -7.00 8.12 4.82
N PHE A 198 -5.87 8.48 5.43
CA PHE A 198 -5.61 8.24 6.86
C PHE A 198 -6.72 8.71 7.80
N CYS A 199 -7.35 9.84 7.49
CA CYS A 199 -8.43 10.42 8.30
C CYS A 199 -9.82 9.82 8.05
N HIS A 200 -9.97 8.92 7.07
CA HIS A 200 -11.27 8.42 6.60
C HIS A 200 -11.29 6.89 6.46
N MET A 201 -10.65 6.20 7.41
CA MET A 201 -10.50 4.74 7.42
C MET A 201 -11.84 3.99 7.50
N GLU A 202 -12.93 4.65 7.91
CA GLU A 202 -14.28 4.12 7.85
C GLU A 202 -14.68 3.65 6.45
N ASN A 203 -14.13 4.27 5.39
CA ASN A 203 -14.43 3.86 4.02
C ASN A 203 -13.87 2.46 3.68
N LEU A 204 -12.71 2.11 4.26
CA LEU A 204 -12.18 0.75 4.15
C LEU A 204 -13.10 -0.23 4.86
N ILE A 205 -13.64 0.13 6.03
CA ILE A 205 -14.57 -0.72 6.78
C ILE A 205 -15.88 -0.91 6.00
N ALA A 206 -16.41 0.16 5.42
CA ALA A 206 -17.60 0.10 4.57
C ALA A 206 -17.40 -0.82 3.35
N SER A 207 -16.21 -0.78 2.75
CA SER A 207 -15.91 -1.42 1.46
C SER A 207 -14.99 -2.66 1.54
N CYS A 208 -14.63 -3.12 2.74
CA CYS A 208 -13.62 -4.17 2.91
C CYS A 208 -14.02 -5.50 2.27
N GLN A 209 -12.99 -6.17 1.73
CA GLN A 209 -13.11 -7.31 0.85
C GLN A 209 -13.40 -8.63 1.58
N ASN A 210 -14.09 -9.52 0.87
CA ASN A 210 -14.14 -10.95 1.17
C ASN A 210 -13.72 -11.71 -0.10
N ASP A 211 -13.10 -12.87 0.05
CA ASP A 211 -12.82 -13.76 -1.08
C ASP A 211 -13.77 -14.97 -1.10
N PHE A 212 -13.77 -15.69 -2.22
CA PHE A 212 -14.56 -16.92 -2.39
C PHE A 212 -14.02 -18.10 -1.57
N PHE A 213 -12.77 -18.01 -1.12
CA PHE A 213 -12.02 -19.08 -0.48
C PHE A 213 -12.01 -18.98 1.06
N GLY A 214 -12.83 -18.10 1.64
CA GLY A 214 -13.06 -18.01 3.08
C GLY A 214 -12.37 -16.84 3.79
N TYR A 215 -11.51 -16.07 3.13
CA TYR A 215 -10.98 -14.83 3.70
C TYR A 215 -12.10 -13.79 3.82
N ASN A 216 -12.24 -13.23 5.02
CA ASN A 216 -13.21 -12.19 5.31
C ASN A 216 -12.52 -11.05 6.08
N CYS A 217 -12.22 -9.95 5.37
CA CYS A 217 -11.51 -8.80 5.95
C CYS A 217 -12.33 -8.16 7.07
N PHE A 218 -13.64 -7.99 6.86
CA PHE A 218 -14.53 -7.37 7.84
C PHE A 218 -14.54 -8.14 9.17
N LYS A 219 -14.79 -9.44 9.12
CA LYS A 219 -14.79 -10.31 10.31
C LYS A 219 -13.43 -10.29 11.00
N SER A 220 -12.34 -10.28 10.23
CA SER A 220 -10.99 -10.20 10.80
C SER A 220 -10.76 -8.87 11.52
N LEU A 221 -11.22 -7.74 10.96
CA LEU A 221 -11.18 -6.43 11.62
C LEU A 221 -12.02 -6.39 12.90
N VAL A 222 -13.22 -6.98 12.88
CA VAL A 222 -14.07 -7.08 14.08
C VAL A 222 -13.36 -7.85 15.19
N LYS A 223 -12.73 -8.99 14.86
CA LYS A 223 -11.95 -9.78 15.82
C LYS A 223 -10.78 -8.98 16.41
N MET A 224 -10.02 -8.28 15.56
CA MET A 224 -8.93 -7.40 16.00
C MET A 224 -9.45 -6.29 16.93
N ALA A 225 -10.55 -5.63 16.56
CA ALA A 225 -11.14 -4.54 17.34
C ALA A 225 -11.70 -5.01 18.69
N LYS A 226 -12.10 -6.29 18.80
CA LYS A 226 -12.52 -6.93 20.06
C LYS A 226 -11.34 -7.46 20.89
N GLY A 227 -10.11 -7.42 20.37
CA GLY A 227 -8.94 -8.00 21.02
C GLY A 227 -8.95 -9.53 21.05
N GLU A 228 -9.70 -10.17 20.16
CA GLU A 228 -9.78 -11.63 20.07
C GLU A 228 -8.46 -12.19 19.52
N LYS A 229 -7.99 -13.31 20.10
CA LYS A 229 -6.87 -14.06 19.52
C LYS A 229 -7.40 -14.95 18.40
N PHE A 230 -6.86 -14.77 17.19
CA PHE A 230 -7.17 -15.65 16.06
C PHE A 230 -5.96 -15.76 15.13
N LEU A 231 -5.96 -16.81 14.31
CA LEU A 231 -5.00 -16.96 13.23
C LEU A 231 -5.56 -16.29 11.97
N ALA A 232 -4.74 -15.46 11.33
CA ALA A 232 -5.08 -14.90 10.03
C ALA A 232 -5.35 -16.03 9.02
N HIS A 233 -6.33 -15.84 8.15
CA HIS A 233 -6.63 -16.80 7.09
C HIS A 233 -5.39 -17.03 6.22
N SER A 234 -5.16 -18.26 5.75
CA SER A 234 -3.99 -18.63 4.94
C SER A 234 -3.84 -17.81 3.65
N ASN A 235 -4.95 -17.30 3.11
CA ASN A 235 -4.96 -16.44 1.93
C ASN A 235 -4.60 -14.97 2.21
N TYR A 236 -4.45 -14.53 3.47
CA TYR A 236 -4.08 -13.16 3.78
C TYR A 236 -2.75 -12.79 3.09
N GLY A 237 -2.76 -11.70 2.31
CA GLY A 237 -1.61 -11.26 1.52
C GLY A 237 -1.19 -12.17 0.36
N LYS A 238 -1.93 -13.26 0.06
CA LYS A 238 -1.60 -14.25 -0.99
C LYS A 238 -2.76 -14.64 -1.90
N GLY A 239 -4.00 -14.39 -1.49
CA GLY A 239 -5.19 -14.80 -2.26
C GLY A 239 -5.36 -14.05 -3.58
N TYR A 240 -6.42 -14.41 -4.32
CA TYR A 240 -6.75 -13.78 -5.61
C TYR A 240 -6.81 -12.25 -5.48
N GLU A 241 -6.14 -11.50 -6.36
CA GLU A 241 -5.96 -10.04 -6.27
C GLU A 241 -5.36 -9.54 -4.95
N GLY A 242 -4.62 -10.41 -4.26
CA GLY A 242 -3.88 -10.08 -3.05
C GLY A 242 -4.80 -9.62 -1.92
N ASN A 243 -5.36 -10.57 -1.16
CA ASN A 243 -6.23 -10.29 0.00
C ASN A 243 -5.53 -9.48 1.10
N TYR A 244 -5.34 -8.19 0.88
CA TYR A 244 -4.71 -7.18 1.72
C TYR A 244 -5.36 -5.81 1.43
N ILE A 245 -5.14 -4.84 2.31
CA ILE A 245 -5.53 -3.46 2.06
C ILE A 245 -4.35 -2.80 1.35
N GLU A 246 -4.52 -2.44 0.08
CA GLU A 246 -3.46 -1.80 -0.69
C GLU A 246 -3.32 -0.34 -0.26
N ALA A 247 -2.07 0.10 -0.18
CA ALA A 247 -1.69 1.46 0.17
C ALA A 247 -0.86 2.08 -0.94
N HIS A 248 -1.14 3.34 -1.23
CA HIS A 248 -0.51 4.13 -2.28
C HIS A 248 0.18 5.32 -1.65
N ILE A 249 1.49 5.26 -1.55
CA ILE A 249 2.30 6.32 -0.93
C ILE A 249 2.52 7.41 -1.97
N HIS A 250 1.90 8.58 -1.78
CA HIS A 250 2.02 9.75 -2.65
C HIS A 250 3.24 10.59 -2.22
N GLY A 251 4.42 10.14 -2.62
CA GLY A 251 5.69 10.78 -2.29
C GLY A 251 6.85 9.79 -2.34
N ASP A 252 7.99 10.21 -1.81
CA ASP A 252 9.18 9.36 -1.76
C ASP A 252 9.22 8.56 -0.47
N VAL A 253 9.74 7.33 -0.57
CA VAL A 253 10.12 6.51 0.59
C VAL A 253 11.63 6.58 0.74
N CYS A 254 12.10 7.38 1.68
CA CYS A 254 13.51 7.53 2.02
C CYS A 254 13.90 6.50 3.07
N LEU A 255 14.90 5.67 2.77
CA LEU A 255 15.29 4.52 3.61
C LEU A 255 15.62 4.91 5.04
N PHE A 256 16.33 6.02 5.22
CA PHE A 256 16.83 6.46 6.52
C PHE A 256 15.76 7.20 7.35
N ARG A 257 14.72 7.72 6.69
CA ARG A 257 13.64 8.50 7.33
C ARG A 257 12.39 7.67 7.57
N ASP A 258 12.01 6.86 6.58
CA ASP A 258 10.67 6.28 6.50
C ASP A 258 10.64 4.79 6.85
N ILE A 259 11.78 4.11 6.84
CA ILE A 259 11.86 2.69 7.20
C ILE A 259 12.03 2.60 8.71
N LYS A 260 11.09 1.90 9.36
CA LYS A 260 11.11 1.54 10.77
C LYS A 260 11.92 0.27 10.97
N HIS A 261 11.56 -0.79 10.24
CA HIS A 261 12.28 -2.07 10.23
C HIS A 261 12.38 -2.66 8.82
N VAL A 262 13.36 -3.53 8.62
CA VAL A 262 13.55 -4.38 7.45
C VAL A 262 13.46 -5.82 7.92
N TYR A 263 12.45 -6.55 7.46
CA TYR A 263 12.27 -7.97 7.75
C TYR A 263 12.79 -8.79 6.58
N LEU A 264 13.81 -9.61 6.79
CA LEU A 264 14.39 -10.47 5.76
C LEU A 264 14.08 -11.92 6.06
N SER A 265 13.32 -12.55 5.16
CA SER A 265 12.99 -13.96 5.26
C SER A 265 14.19 -14.83 4.86
N LEU A 266 14.53 -15.78 5.71
CA LEU A 266 15.55 -16.79 5.38
C LEU A 266 15.08 -17.76 4.27
N GLN A 267 13.78 -17.83 3.98
CA GLN A 267 13.21 -18.77 3.02
C GLN A 267 13.34 -18.33 1.55
N GLU A 268 13.70 -17.08 1.28
CA GLU A 268 13.79 -16.52 -0.08
C GLU A 268 15.20 -16.13 -0.48
N ASN A 269 16.15 -16.16 0.45
CA ASN A 269 17.49 -15.67 0.19
C ASN A 269 18.37 -16.75 -0.45
N SER A 270 19.12 -16.35 -1.47
CA SER A 270 20.20 -17.15 -2.05
C SER A 270 21.48 -17.14 -1.20
N TYR A 271 21.58 -16.21 -0.25
CA TYR A 271 22.70 -16.09 0.67
C TYR A 271 22.57 -17.06 1.85
N SER A 272 23.70 -17.55 2.32
CA SER A 272 23.73 -18.35 3.55
C SER A 272 23.27 -17.52 4.76
N LYS A 273 22.74 -18.20 5.79
CA LYS A 273 22.28 -17.55 7.02
C LYS A 273 23.34 -16.63 7.62
N SER A 274 24.60 -17.07 7.69
CA SER A 274 25.71 -16.25 8.22
C SER A 274 25.93 -14.96 7.44
N GLN A 275 25.93 -15.01 6.11
CA GLN A 275 26.07 -13.82 5.27
C GLN A 275 24.95 -12.81 5.51
N LEU A 276 23.71 -13.27 5.71
CA LEU A 276 22.59 -12.39 6.00
C LEU A 276 22.72 -11.72 7.37
N TYR A 277 23.20 -12.43 8.40
CA TYR A 277 23.50 -11.82 9.70
C TYR A 277 24.61 -10.78 9.61
N ASP A 278 25.65 -11.04 8.82
CA ASP A 278 26.74 -10.09 8.63
C ASP A 278 26.28 -8.82 7.89
N TYR A 279 25.47 -8.96 6.85
CA TYR A 279 24.86 -7.81 6.17
C TYR A 279 23.90 -7.05 7.07
N ALA A 280 23.04 -7.76 7.81
CA ALA A 280 22.13 -7.14 8.77
C ALA A 280 22.89 -6.31 9.80
N LYS A 281 23.98 -6.86 10.35
CA LYS A 281 24.87 -6.17 11.29
C LYS A 281 25.52 -4.94 10.67
N GLN A 282 26.10 -5.06 9.48
CA GLN A 282 26.75 -3.94 8.79
C GLN A 282 25.77 -2.80 8.48
N ILE A 283 24.56 -3.14 8.03
CA ILE A 283 23.54 -2.14 7.72
C ILE A 283 23.02 -1.49 9.00
N ASN A 284 22.75 -2.27 10.07
CA ASN A 284 22.34 -1.70 11.36
C ASN A 284 23.40 -0.77 11.95
N GLN A 285 24.69 -1.14 11.83
CA GLN A 285 25.81 -0.29 12.23
C GLN A 285 25.88 0.98 11.39
N ALA A 286 25.79 0.88 10.06
CA ALA A 286 25.82 2.03 9.15
C ALA A 286 24.63 2.98 9.37
N LEU A 287 23.48 2.44 9.76
CA LEU A 287 22.26 3.20 10.04
C LEU A 287 22.18 3.71 11.49
N ASN A 288 23.11 3.26 12.36
CA ASN A 288 23.09 3.49 13.81
C ASN A 288 21.73 3.16 14.46
N ARG A 289 21.12 2.04 14.03
CA ARG A 289 19.82 1.54 14.53
C ARG A 289 19.66 0.06 14.22
N ASP A 290 19.06 -0.69 15.13
CA ASP A 290 18.70 -2.10 14.92
C ASP A 290 17.42 -2.22 14.09
N CYS A 291 17.52 -1.86 12.81
CA CYS A 291 16.36 -1.85 11.90
C CYS A 291 16.20 -3.17 11.12
N ILE A 292 17.26 -3.96 10.90
CA ILE A 292 17.16 -5.23 10.19
C ILE A 292 16.84 -6.37 11.16
N ILE A 293 15.76 -7.08 10.88
CA ILE A 293 15.25 -8.24 11.60
C ILE A 293 15.27 -9.44 10.64
N LEU A 294 16.02 -10.48 11.02
CA LEU A 294 16.04 -11.74 10.28
C LEU A 294 15.05 -12.72 10.91
N TYR A 295 14.27 -13.42 10.08
CA TYR A 295 13.28 -14.39 10.55
C TYR A 295 13.11 -15.59 9.59
#